data_AF-A0A951CJT3-F1
#
_entry.id   AF-A0A951CJT3-F1
#
_cell.length_a   1.000
_cell.length_b   1.000
_cell.length_c   1.000
_cell.angle_alpha   90.00
_cell.angle_beta   90.00
_cell.angle_gamma   90.00
#
_symmetry.space_group_name_H-M   'P 1'
#
loop_
_entity.id
_entity.type
_entity.pdbx_description
1 polymer ?
#
loop_
_entity_poly.entity_id
_entity_poly.type
_entity_poly.pdbx_seq_one_letter_code
_entity_poly.pdbx_strand_id
1 'polypeptide(L)'
;MATETKDKIVPLVSSGTAGPLGALHLPRLWLKVSLANAGALPDGYDECGQGFDAMTLSALGIDRQRAIDFIRQDKPTYMEFEEWVVANGKTDKATIEQHNAAIRGYHHGDDLAHKMRGASKINNTSVKDAVTLNTIEDLDEVHAKLNRT
;
A
#
# COMPACT_ATOMS: atom_id res chain seq x y z
N MET A 1 26.81 19.35 -4.93
CA MET A 1 25.88 19.25 -6.07
C MET A 1 24.48 19.26 -5.50
N ALA A 2 23.60 20.16 -5.95
CA ALA A 2 22.22 20.15 -5.50
C ALA A 2 21.58 18.83 -5.94
N THR A 3 21.16 18.01 -4.99
CA THR A 3 20.35 16.82 -5.27
C THR A 3 19.05 17.31 -5.90
N GLU A 4 18.84 16.98 -7.17
CA GLU A 4 17.58 17.21 -7.85
C GLU A 4 16.47 16.53 -7.03
N THR A 5 15.59 17.34 -6.43
CA THR A 5 14.46 16.83 -5.65
C THR A 5 13.48 16.18 -6.62
N LYS A 6 13.34 14.86 -6.51
CA LYS A 6 12.43 14.10 -7.35
C LYS A 6 10.98 14.40 -6.99
N ASP A 7 10.14 14.58 -8.00
CA ASP A 7 8.70 14.78 -7.78
C ASP A 7 8.10 13.62 -7.00
N LYS A 8 7.27 13.97 -6.02
CA LYS A 8 6.62 13.00 -5.14
C LYS A 8 5.38 12.43 -5.83
N ILE A 9 5.31 11.12 -5.99
CA ILE A 9 4.22 10.42 -6.67
C ILE A 9 3.27 9.82 -5.62
N VAL A 10 1.99 10.19 -5.64
CA VAL A 10 0.99 9.59 -4.76
C VAL A 10 0.72 8.16 -5.24
N PRO A 11 0.82 7.14 -4.37
CA PRO A 11 0.64 5.75 -4.76
C PRO A 11 -0.86 5.42 -4.97
N LEU A 12 -1.48 5.92 -6.03
CA LEU A 12 -2.92 5.76 -6.32
C LEU A 12 -3.44 4.31 -6.48
N VAL A 13 -2.57 3.31 -6.38
CA VAL A 13 -2.96 1.90 -6.35
C VAL A 13 -3.63 1.59 -5.03
N SER A 14 -4.95 1.33 -5.04
CA SER A 14 -5.72 1.05 -3.83
C SER A 14 -5.18 -0.15 -3.05
N SER A 15 -5.34 -0.14 -1.72
CA SER A 15 -5.06 -1.32 -0.87
C SER A 15 -5.94 -2.52 -1.25
N GLY A 16 -7.07 -2.28 -1.94
CA GLY A 16 -7.96 -3.31 -2.47
C GLY A 16 -7.62 -3.81 -3.87
N THR A 17 -6.46 -3.46 -4.43
CA THR A 17 -6.02 -3.94 -5.75
C THR A 17 -5.20 -5.23 -5.61
N ALA A 18 -5.37 -6.16 -6.55
CA ALA A 18 -4.57 -7.37 -6.70
C ALA A 18 -4.01 -7.49 -8.12
N GLY A 19 -2.84 -8.11 -8.25
CA GLY A 19 -2.31 -8.60 -9.53
C GLY A 19 -2.80 -10.02 -9.87
N PRO A 20 -2.20 -10.69 -10.87
CA PRO A 20 -2.57 -12.04 -11.29
C PRO A 20 -2.54 -13.10 -10.18
N LEU A 21 -1.65 -12.98 -9.18
CA LEU A 21 -1.65 -13.84 -7.99
C LEU A 21 -2.96 -13.75 -7.19
N GLY A 22 -3.68 -12.63 -7.28
CA GLY A 22 -4.92 -12.41 -6.55
C GLY A 22 -4.73 -11.94 -5.11
N ALA A 23 -3.50 -11.76 -4.63
CA ALA A 23 -3.21 -11.21 -3.30
C ALA A 23 -3.50 -9.70 -3.26
N LEU A 24 -4.49 -9.28 -2.47
CA LEU A 24 -4.80 -7.88 -2.27
C LEU A 24 -3.63 -7.14 -1.61
N HIS A 25 -3.51 -5.86 -1.93
CA HIS A 25 -2.49 -4.92 -1.43
C HIS A 25 -1.06 -5.17 -1.93
N LEU A 26 -0.75 -6.34 -2.51
CA LEU A 26 0.59 -6.64 -3.04
C LEU A 26 1.08 -5.63 -4.10
N PRO A 27 0.26 -5.17 -5.07
CA PRO A 27 0.63 -4.08 -5.97
C PRO A 27 0.99 -2.77 -5.28
N ARG A 28 0.22 -2.38 -4.24
CA ARG A 28 0.45 -1.14 -3.51
C ARG A 28 1.74 -1.22 -2.69
N LEU A 29 2.00 -2.35 -2.04
CA LEU A 29 3.25 -2.60 -1.31
C LEU A 29 4.46 -2.42 -2.24
N TRP A 30 4.47 -3.10 -3.39
CA TRP A 30 5.55 -2.96 -4.38
C TRP A 30 5.76 -1.51 -4.82
N LEU A 31 4.67 -0.80 -5.12
CA LEU A 31 4.74 0.59 -5.57
C LEU A 31 5.34 1.48 -4.50
N LYS A 32 4.91 1.36 -3.24
CA LYS A 32 5.40 2.18 -2.13
C LYS A 32 6.90 2.01 -1.91
N VAL A 33 7.39 0.78 -1.86
CA VAL A 33 8.83 0.50 -1.69
C VAL A 33 9.63 0.97 -2.90
N SER A 34 9.10 0.79 -4.11
CA SER A 34 9.75 1.30 -5.34
C SER A 34 9.86 2.83 -5.34
N LEU A 35 8.81 3.54 -4.93
CA LEU A 35 8.81 5.00 -4.79
C LEU A 35 9.77 5.47 -3.71
N ALA A 36 9.83 4.78 -2.57
CA ALA A 36 10.76 5.10 -1.48
C ALA A 36 12.22 4.93 -1.94
N ASN A 37 12.54 3.82 -2.60
CA ASN A 37 13.86 3.57 -3.18
C ASN A 37 14.26 4.65 -4.20
N ALA A 38 13.28 5.15 -4.96
CA ALA A 38 13.48 6.20 -5.94
C ALA A 38 13.56 7.62 -5.35
N GLY A 39 13.29 7.81 -4.06
CA GLY A 39 13.15 9.13 -3.44
C GLY A 39 11.84 9.87 -3.77
N ALA A 40 10.90 9.20 -4.43
CA ALA A 40 9.64 9.74 -4.94
C ALA A 40 8.43 9.47 -4.03
N LEU A 41 8.58 8.74 -2.92
CA LEU A 41 7.48 8.53 -1.98
C LEU A 41 7.16 9.85 -1.23
N PRO A 42 5.89 10.30 -1.17
CA PRO A 42 5.51 11.51 -0.47
C PRO A 42 5.72 11.38 1.05
N ASP A 43 5.94 12.52 1.72
CA ASP A 43 6.09 12.55 3.17
C ASP A 43 4.79 12.07 3.85
N GLY A 44 4.92 11.39 4.99
CA GLY A 44 3.79 10.80 5.72
C GLY A 44 3.38 9.40 5.25
N TYR A 45 3.84 8.94 4.08
CA TYR A 45 3.68 7.55 3.67
C TYR A 45 4.81 6.68 4.24
N ASP A 46 4.46 5.61 4.96
CA ASP A 46 5.43 4.59 5.33
C ASP A 46 5.91 3.83 4.09
N GLU A 47 7.21 3.60 3.92
CA GLU A 47 7.75 2.75 2.84
C GLU A 47 7.11 1.35 2.86
N CYS A 48 7.07 0.74 4.05
CA CYS A 48 6.43 -0.53 4.34
C CYS A 48 5.95 -0.50 5.79
N GLY A 49 4.70 -0.15 6.04
CA GLY A 49 4.15 0.14 7.37
C GLY A 49 3.72 -1.10 8.16
N GLN A 50 3.21 -0.88 9.38
CA GLN A 50 2.69 -1.94 10.27
C GLN A 50 1.22 -2.33 9.99
N GLY A 51 0.56 -1.64 9.06
CA GLY A 51 -0.81 -1.95 8.64
C GLY A 51 -0.84 -3.02 7.55
N PHE A 52 -1.48 -2.71 6.42
CA PHE A 52 -1.66 -3.66 5.32
C PHE A 52 -0.36 -4.28 4.79
N ASP A 53 0.77 -3.56 4.79
CA ASP A 53 2.05 -4.13 4.34
C ASP A 53 2.47 -5.32 5.22
N ALA A 54 2.42 -5.16 6.55
CA ALA A 54 2.71 -6.22 7.51
C ALA A 54 1.68 -7.37 7.45
N MET A 55 0.38 -7.04 7.27
CA MET A 55 -0.66 -8.06 7.08
C MET A 55 -0.38 -8.94 5.86
N THR A 56 -0.08 -8.33 4.71
CA THR A 56 0.22 -9.06 3.46
C THR A 56 1.48 -9.92 3.61
N LEU A 57 2.57 -9.35 4.09
CA LEU A 57 3.84 -10.09 4.24
C LEU A 57 3.70 -11.25 5.24
N SER A 58 3.05 -11.01 6.37
CA SER A 58 2.82 -12.05 7.39
C SER A 58 1.94 -13.18 6.86
N ALA A 59 0.85 -12.87 6.13
CA ALA A 59 -0.04 -13.89 5.58
C ALA A 59 0.67 -14.76 4.54
N LEU A 60 1.49 -14.13 3.68
CA LEU A 60 2.30 -14.83 2.68
C LEU A 60 3.56 -15.50 3.27
N GLY A 61 3.83 -15.35 4.57
CA GLY A 61 5.04 -15.90 5.20
C GLY A 61 6.34 -15.32 4.66
N ILE A 62 6.31 -14.08 4.18
CA ILE A 62 7.46 -13.38 3.61
C ILE A 62 8.08 -12.49 4.67
N ASP A 63 9.39 -12.58 4.82
CA ASP A 63 10.14 -11.66 5.68
C ASP A 63 10.11 -10.23 5.11
N ARG A 64 9.79 -9.25 5.97
CA ARG A 64 9.64 -7.85 5.57
C ARG A 64 10.92 -7.27 5.01
N GLN A 65 12.07 -7.54 5.65
CA GLN A 65 13.33 -6.98 5.19
C GLN A 65 13.76 -7.60 3.87
N ARG A 66 13.59 -8.91 3.68
CA ARG A 66 13.87 -9.58 2.40
C ARG A 66 13.04 -9.02 1.25
N ALA A 67 11.76 -8.72 1.46
CA ALA A 67 10.92 -8.10 0.44
C ALA A 67 11.40 -6.68 0.09
N ILE A 68 11.72 -5.86 1.11
CA ILE A 68 12.24 -4.51 0.91
C ILE A 68 13.59 -4.55 0.17
N ASP A 69 14.50 -5.42 0.59
CA ASP A 69 15.83 -5.55 0.00
C ASP A 69 15.75 -5.97 -1.46
N PHE A 70 14.92 -6.96 -1.80
CA PHE A 70 14.71 -7.39 -3.17
C PHE A 70 14.18 -6.26 -4.06
N ILE A 71 13.17 -5.50 -3.59
CA ILE A 71 12.64 -4.37 -4.38
C ILE A 71 13.71 -3.28 -4.55
N ARG A 72 14.52 -3.01 -3.52
CA ARG A 72 15.52 -1.93 -3.58
C ARG A 72 16.73 -2.27 -4.46
N GLN A 73 17.25 -3.49 -4.30
CA GLN A 73 18.48 -3.94 -4.94
C GLN A 73 18.23 -4.32 -6.39
N ASP A 74 17.21 -5.15 -6.63
CA ASP A 74 16.93 -5.71 -7.96
C ASP A 74 16.03 -4.80 -8.81
N LYS A 75 15.27 -3.89 -8.17
CA LYS A 75 14.31 -2.98 -8.83
C LYS A 75 13.38 -3.71 -9.81
N PRO A 76 12.74 -4.81 -9.37
CA PRO A 76 11.90 -5.61 -10.24
C PRO A 76 10.70 -4.81 -10.74
N THR A 77 10.23 -5.14 -11.93
CA THR A 77 8.87 -4.85 -12.35
C THR A 77 7.87 -5.48 -11.37
N TYR A 78 6.61 -5.05 -11.41
CA TYR A 78 5.60 -5.65 -10.54
C TYR A 78 5.47 -7.17 -10.76
N MET A 79 5.52 -7.64 -12.01
CA MET A 79 5.39 -9.07 -12.30
C MET A 79 6.58 -9.88 -11.81
N GLU A 80 7.82 -9.37 -11.93
CA GLU A 80 9.01 -10.04 -11.37
C GLU A 80 8.94 -10.11 -9.84
N PHE A 81 8.40 -9.08 -9.18
CA PHE A 81 8.14 -9.12 -7.75
C PHE A 81 7.06 -10.14 -7.38
N GLU A 82 5.97 -10.20 -8.13
CA GLU A 82 4.89 -11.18 -7.88
C GLU A 82 5.39 -12.63 -8.08
N GLU A 83 6.20 -12.88 -9.10
CA GLU A 83 6.84 -14.20 -9.31
C GLU A 83 7.80 -14.55 -8.18
N TRP A 84 8.58 -13.58 -7.69
CA TRP A 84 9.43 -13.77 -6.51
C TRP A 84 8.61 -14.12 -5.25
N VAL A 85 7.45 -13.46 -5.06
CA VAL A 85 6.50 -13.77 -3.98
C VAL A 85 5.98 -15.20 -4.10
N VAL A 86 5.62 -15.65 -5.31
CA VAL A 86 5.19 -17.03 -5.56
C VAL A 86 6.30 -18.03 -5.22
N ALA A 87 7.56 -17.71 -5.54
CA ALA A 87 8.69 -18.59 -5.27
C ALA A 87 9.12 -18.63 -3.79
N ASN A 88 8.85 -17.57 -3.02
CA ASN A 88 9.37 -17.40 -1.65
C ASN A 88 8.29 -17.37 -0.55
N GLY A 89 7.02 -17.39 -0.92
CA GLY A 89 5.89 -17.23 0.01
C GLY A 89 4.90 -18.40 -0.01
N LYS A 90 3.87 -18.27 0.83
CA LYS A 90 2.70 -19.14 0.91
C LYS A 90 1.61 -18.58 0.01
N THR A 91 1.53 -19.10 -1.20
CA THR A 91 0.62 -18.60 -2.24
C THR A 91 -0.44 -19.61 -2.65
N ASP A 92 -0.73 -20.60 -1.79
CA ASP A 92 -1.86 -21.47 -2.01
C ASP A 92 -3.18 -20.68 -1.92
N LYS A 93 -4.20 -21.19 -2.61
CA LYS A 93 -5.50 -20.52 -2.74
C LYS A 93 -6.13 -20.20 -1.39
N ALA A 94 -6.01 -21.08 -0.39
CA ALA A 94 -6.63 -20.87 0.91
C ALA A 94 -5.93 -19.73 1.67
N THR A 95 -4.60 -19.66 1.63
CA THR A 95 -3.83 -18.54 2.20
C THR A 95 -4.23 -17.21 1.56
N ILE A 96 -4.35 -17.15 0.24
CA ILE A 96 -4.73 -15.93 -0.49
C ILE A 96 -6.16 -15.51 -0.17
N GLU A 97 -7.10 -16.46 -0.09
CA GLU A 97 -8.50 -16.18 0.26
C GLU A 97 -8.62 -15.65 1.69
N GLN A 98 -7.92 -16.25 2.65
CA GLN A 98 -7.90 -15.80 4.04
C GLN A 98 -7.29 -14.39 4.17
N HIS A 99 -6.15 -14.16 3.52
CA HIS A 99 -5.52 -12.84 3.45
C HIS A 99 -6.48 -11.79 2.88
N ASN A 100 -7.10 -12.11 1.76
CA ASN A 100 -8.01 -11.18 1.09
C ASN A 100 -9.26 -10.87 1.92
N ALA A 101 -9.78 -11.84 2.67
CA ALA A 101 -10.86 -11.63 3.63
C ALA A 101 -10.42 -10.68 4.76
N ALA A 102 -9.19 -10.84 5.27
CA ALA A 102 -8.63 -9.96 6.29
C ALA A 102 -8.46 -8.52 5.78
N ILE A 103 -7.95 -8.32 4.55
CA ILE A 103 -7.84 -6.98 3.95
C ILE A 103 -9.21 -6.31 3.81
N ARG A 104 -10.21 -7.03 3.28
CA ARG A 104 -11.56 -6.49 3.09
C ARG A 104 -12.29 -6.20 4.40
N GLY A 105 -12.04 -6.99 5.43
CA GLY A 105 -12.65 -6.83 6.75
C GLY A 105 -11.92 -5.87 7.69
N TYR A 106 -10.78 -5.32 7.29
CA TYR A 106 -9.98 -4.46 8.16
C TYR A 106 -10.58 -3.05 8.24
N HIS A 107 -10.88 -2.63 9.46
CA HIS A 107 -11.34 -1.28 9.77
C HIS A 107 -10.25 -0.54 10.55
N HIS A 108 -10.07 0.75 10.24
CA HIS A 108 -9.29 1.61 11.11
C HIS A 108 -9.97 1.72 12.48
N GLY A 109 -9.17 1.94 13.53
CA GLY A 109 -9.71 2.27 14.85
C GLY A 109 -10.61 3.50 14.80
N ASP A 110 -11.63 3.56 15.67
CA ASP A 110 -12.71 4.56 15.58
C ASP A 110 -12.18 6.00 15.55
N ASP A 111 -11.16 6.33 16.34
CA ASP A 111 -10.54 7.65 16.39
C ASP A 111 -9.87 8.02 15.06
N LEU A 112 -9.09 7.10 14.48
CA LEU A 112 -8.42 7.31 13.20
C LEU A 112 -9.44 7.42 12.07
N ALA A 113 -10.43 6.52 12.04
CA ALA A 113 -11.49 6.55 11.04
C ALA A 113 -12.30 7.86 11.12
N HIS A 114 -12.60 8.35 12.33
CA HIS A 114 -13.25 9.64 12.54
C HIS A 114 -12.41 10.80 12.02
N LYS A 115 -11.11 10.82 12.33
CA LYS A 115 -10.17 11.83 11.84
C LYS A 115 -10.11 11.85 10.31
N MET A 116 -9.96 10.69 9.67
CA MET A 116 -9.87 10.59 8.21
C MET A 116 -11.17 11.05 7.53
N ARG A 117 -12.34 10.60 8.04
CA ARG A 117 -13.63 11.08 7.53
C ARG A 117 -13.77 12.59 7.66
N GLY A 118 -13.34 13.17 8.79
CA GLY A 118 -13.37 14.62 9.00
C GLY A 118 -12.48 15.37 8.01
N ALA A 119 -11.24 14.90 7.79
CA ALA A 119 -10.32 15.49 6.84
C ALA A 119 -10.88 15.47 5.40
N SER A 120 -11.47 14.35 4.99
CA SER A 120 -12.05 14.15 3.65
C SER A 120 -13.51 14.60 3.52
N LYS A 121 -14.08 15.22 4.56
CA LYS A 121 -15.50 15.68 4.60
C LYS A 121 -16.52 14.59 4.26
N ILE A 122 -16.26 13.35 4.69
CA ILE A 122 -17.16 12.21 4.50
C ILE A 122 -18.30 12.29 5.53
N ASN A 123 -19.50 12.62 5.07
CA ASN A 123 -20.69 12.71 5.94
C ASN A 123 -21.22 11.34 6.39
N ASN A 124 -20.94 10.27 5.63
CA ASN A 124 -21.37 8.93 5.98
C ASN A 124 -20.48 8.35 7.10
N THR A 125 -20.98 8.41 8.34
CA THR A 125 -20.24 7.94 9.53
C THR A 125 -20.06 6.42 9.60
N SER A 126 -20.76 5.66 8.76
CA SER A 126 -20.59 4.20 8.68
C SER A 126 -19.34 3.77 7.91
N VAL A 127 -18.68 4.67 7.16
CA VAL A 127 -17.45 4.36 6.43
C VAL A 127 -16.30 4.21 7.42
N LYS A 128 -15.93 2.96 7.72
CA LYS A 128 -14.80 2.60 8.60
C LYS A 128 -13.78 1.70 7.94
N ASP A 129 -14.06 1.19 6.74
CA ASP A 129 -13.16 0.28 6.05
C ASP A 129 -11.90 1.02 5.62
N ALA A 130 -10.75 0.46 5.98
CA ALA A 130 -9.47 1.11 5.79
C ALA A 130 -9.11 1.24 4.30
N VAL A 131 -9.59 0.32 3.46
CA VAL A 131 -9.36 0.38 2.00
C VAL A 131 -9.97 1.63 1.39
N THR A 132 -11.25 1.91 1.69
CA THR A 132 -11.94 3.11 1.19
C THR A 132 -11.33 4.37 1.79
N LEU A 133 -11.08 4.40 3.10
CA LEU A 133 -10.51 5.59 3.76
C LEU A 133 -9.13 5.95 3.20
N ASN A 134 -8.24 4.96 3.03
CA ASN A 134 -6.92 5.21 2.43
C ASN A 134 -7.03 5.67 0.96
N THR A 135 -7.96 5.10 0.20
CA THR A 135 -8.16 5.49 -1.21
C THR A 135 -8.64 6.94 -1.32
N ILE A 136 -9.53 7.38 -0.44
CA ILE A 136 -10.02 8.76 -0.42
C ILE A 136 -8.90 9.73 0.00
N GLU A 137 -8.11 9.39 1.01
CA GLU A 137 -6.95 10.21 1.41
C GLU A 137 -5.92 10.37 0.27
N ASP A 138 -5.65 9.31 -0.50
CA ASP A 138 -4.78 9.41 -1.68
C ASP A 138 -5.35 10.36 -2.75
N LEU A 139 -6.68 10.33 -2.98
CA LEU A 139 -7.34 11.23 -3.92
C LEU A 139 -7.29 12.68 -3.43
N ASP A 140 -7.47 12.91 -2.13
CA ASP A 140 -7.35 14.23 -1.52
C ASP A 140 -5.92 14.78 -1.65
N GLU A 141 -4.90 13.94 -1.46
CA GLU A 141 -3.49 14.33 -1.63
C GLU A 141 -3.18 14.68 -3.09
N VAL A 142 -3.71 13.94 -4.06
CA VAL A 142 -3.60 14.31 -5.48
C VAL A 142 -4.28 15.63 -5.76
N HIS A 143 -5.52 15.82 -5.29
CA HIS A 143 -6.23 17.09 -5.45
C HIS A 143 -5.44 18.25 -4.84
N ALA A 144 -4.89 18.08 -3.63
CA ALA A 144 -4.06 19.10 -3.00
C ALA A 144 -2.83 19.41 -3.84
N LYS A 145 -2.10 18.41 -4.34
CA LYS A 145 -0.91 18.60 -5.18
C LYS A 145 -1.20 19.34 -6.48
N LEU A 146 -2.31 19.03 -7.15
CA LEU A 146 -2.69 19.70 -8.41
C LEU A 146 -3.08 21.16 -8.23
N ASN A 147 -3.46 21.57 -7.01
CA ASN A 147 -3.98 22.90 -6.70
C ASN A 147 -3.08 23.72 -5.75
N ARG A 148 -1.90 23.21 -5.38
CA ARG A 148 -0.88 24.00 -4.69
C ARG A 148 -0.27 24.97 -5.69
N THR A 149 -0.54 26.26 -5.49
CA THR A 149 0.18 27.39 -6.13
C THR A 149 1.57 27.57 -5.56
#